data_AF-A0A518AK60-F1
#
_entry.id   AF-A0A518AK60-F1
#
_cell.length_a   1.000
_cell.length_b   1.000
_cell.length_c   1.000
_cell.angle_alpha   90.00
_cell.angle_beta   90.00
_cell.angle_gamma   90.00
#
_symmetry.space_group_name_H-M   'P 1'
#
loop_
_entity.id
_entity.type
_entity.pdbx_description
1 polymer ?
#
loop_
_entity_poly.entity_id
_entity_poly.type
_entity_poly.pdbx_seq_one_letter_code
_entity_poly.pdbx_strand_id
1 'polypeptide(L)'
;MVWQSRQKQQGLKAFFMQIGNALTKQPRRAAFILCLGLMAISASAESAIVRFSTSAGDIDVRLFESLAPNSVDNFMNYADTDRYEGTFIHRTPGNFVVQGGGFKMNANIFEATGIETDAPIPDEPGLSNLRGTLSFAKNSLGATSQWFFNLVNNSFLDSQGFTVFGRVVGDGMDVVDYIEDLDIINAAVAQDAAGEDFDEIPVFDVDKVVAQQNIFPEDAVMISSVELLPIPDGDYNFDGLVDDADYQIWVSTFGSTTDVRADGNGDGLVNLADYTVWRDHLGASSSLGGVTSVTVPEPASWVLALSLAAIWKLARAKKSGPRMSRTHADR
;
A
#
# COMPACT_ATOMS: atom_id res chain seq x y z
N MET A 1 21.27 -16.77 1.56
CA MET A 1 19.87 -17.17 1.90
C MET A 1 19.74 -18.23 3.01
N VAL A 2 20.49 -19.35 3.01
CA VAL A 2 20.38 -20.40 4.07
C VAL A 2 20.78 -19.91 5.48
N TRP A 3 21.58 -18.87 5.58
CA TRP A 3 22.09 -18.35 6.85
C TRP A 3 21.05 -17.51 7.62
N GLN A 4 20.28 -16.68 6.93
CA GLN A 4 19.21 -15.86 7.53
C GLN A 4 18.00 -16.69 7.96
N SER A 5 17.64 -17.76 7.22
CA SER A 5 16.57 -18.68 7.65
C SER A 5 16.97 -19.51 8.87
N ARG A 6 18.26 -19.88 8.98
CA ARG A 6 18.81 -20.55 10.17
C ARG A 6 18.83 -19.64 11.39
N GLN A 7 19.13 -18.35 11.23
CA GLN A 7 19.06 -17.35 12.31
C GLN A 7 17.63 -17.16 12.82
N LYS A 8 16.63 -17.00 11.92
CA LYS A 8 15.20 -16.95 12.30
C LYS A 8 14.72 -18.22 13.01
N GLN A 9 15.12 -19.40 12.53
CA GLN A 9 14.78 -20.70 13.15
C GLN A 9 15.45 -20.91 14.52
N GLN A 10 16.68 -20.44 14.72
CA GLN A 10 17.37 -20.52 16.02
C GLN A 10 16.77 -19.55 17.04
N GLY A 11 16.38 -18.34 16.61
CA GLY A 11 15.65 -17.39 17.45
C GLY A 11 14.30 -17.94 17.92
N LEU A 12 13.55 -18.59 17.02
CA LEU A 12 12.26 -19.21 17.34
C LEU A 12 12.41 -20.37 18.34
N LYS A 13 13.42 -21.23 18.16
CA LYS A 13 13.70 -22.34 19.11
C LYS A 13 14.15 -21.83 20.48
N ALA A 14 14.97 -20.79 20.53
CA ALA A 14 15.38 -20.16 21.78
C ALA A 14 14.18 -19.55 22.51
N PHE A 15 13.29 -18.88 21.77
CA PHE A 15 12.05 -18.31 22.29
C PHE A 15 11.11 -19.39 22.87
N PHE A 16 10.86 -20.48 22.14
CA PHE A 16 10.03 -21.59 22.63
C PHE A 16 10.64 -22.32 23.84
N MET A 17 11.97 -22.46 23.89
CA MET A 17 12.67 -23.07 25.03
C MET A 17 12.60 -22.17 26.28
N GLN A 18 12.64 -20.84 26.10
CA GLN A 18 12.49 -19.86 27.18
C GLN A 18 11.06 -19.84 27.75
N ILE A 19 10.04 -20.02 26.89
CA ILE A 19 8.63 -20.19 27.30
C ILE A 19 8.43 -21.50 28.08
N GLY A 20 8.99 -22.61 27.60
CA GLY A 20 8.89 -23.91 28.28
C GLY A 20 9.49 -23.92 29.69
N ASN A 21 10.63 -23.22 29.86
CA ASN A 21 11.26 -23.06 31.18
C ASN A 21 10.50 -22.09 32.11
N ALA A 22 9.78 -21.11 31.58
CA ALA A 22 8.95 -20.20 32.37
C ALA A 22 7.67 -20.87 32.90
N LEU A 23 7.06 -21.76 32.10
CA LEU A 23 5.83 -22.50 32.43
C LEU A 23 6.03 -23.55 33.55
N THR A 24 7.25 -24.07 33.70
CA THR A 24 7.55 -25.13 34.69
C THR A 24 7.89 -24.61 36.09
N LYS A 25 8.28 -23.33 36.25
CA LYS A 25 8.76 -22.80 37.54
C LYS A 25 7.83 -21.79 38.23
N GLN A 26 6.94 -21.10 37.52
CA GLN A 26 6.15 -19.98 38.07
C GLN A 26 4.75 -19.85 37.39
N PRO A 27 3.78 -20.75 37.67
CA PRO A 27 2.52 -20.82 36.90
C PRO A 27 1.65 -19.56 37.01
N ARG A 28 1.80 -18.75 38.07
CA ARG A 28 1.05 -17.51 38.28
C ARG A 28 1.57 -16.29 37.51
N ARG A 29 2.82 -16.33 37.03
CA ARG A 29 3.40 -15.26 36.18
C ARG A 29 3.27 -15.57 34.69
N ALA A 30 3.19 -16.85 34.33
CA ALA A 30 3.00 -17.28 32.94
C ALA A 30 1.65 -16.83 32.35
N ALA A 31 0.58 -16.78 33.16
CA ALA A 31 -0.73 -16.32 32.69
C ALA A 31 -0.76 -14.83 32.30
N PHE A 32 0.13 -14.00 32.86
CA PHE A 32 0.20 -12.57 32.53
C PHE A 32 1.01 -12.30 31.25
N ILE A 33 2.00 -13.15 30.95
CA ILE A 33 2.78 -13.10 29.71
C ILE A 33 2.00 -13.71 28.53
N LEU A 34 1.16 -14.71 28.80
CA LEU A 34 0.29 -15.31 27.77
C LEU A 34 -0.80 -14.34 27.27
N CYS A 35 -1.30 -13.43 28.13
CA CYS A 35 -2.27 -12.41 27.71
C CYS A 35 -1.64 -11.21 26.97
N LEU A 36 -0.33 -10.95 27.13
CA LEU A 36 0.38 -9.92 26.36
C LEU A 36 0.95 -10.45 25.03
N GLY A 37 1.10 -11.77 24.89
CA GLY A 37 1.54 -12.43 23.65
C GLY A 37 0.42 -12.72 22.64
N LEU A 38 -0.84 -12.45 22.97
CA LEU A 38 -2.02 -12.68 22.13
C LEU A 38 -2.60 -11.39 21.50
N MET A 39 -1.88 -10.27 21.63
CA MET A 39 -2.19 -8.99 20.96
C MET A 39 -1.29 -8.69 19.76
N ALA A 40 -0.61 -9.71 19.22
CA ALA A 40 -0.25 -9.66 17.81
C ALA A 40 -1.52 -10.04 17.04
N ILE A 41 -2.45 -9.10 16.95
CA ILE A 41 -3.40 -9.07 15.84
C ILE A 41 -2.48 -9.11 14.63
N SER A 42 -2.53 -10.19 13.86
CA SER A 42 -2.08 -10.15 12.48
C SER A 42 -2.84 -8.98 11.88
N ALA A 43 -2.18 -7.83 11.72
CA ALA A 43 -2.55 -6.93 10.67
C ALA A 43 -2.51 -7.83 9.43
N SER A 44 -3.70 -8.17 8.93
CA SER A 44 -3.81 -8.51 7.52
C SER A 44 -3.06 -7.39 6.80
N ALA A 45 -2.06 -7.72 6.00
CA ALA A 45 -1.48 -6.70 5.13
C ALA A 45 -2.64 -6.17 4.29
N GLU A 46 -3.11 -4.97 4.62
CA GLU A 46 -4.10 -4.26 3.83
C GLU A 46 -3.51 -4.09 2.43
N SER A 47 -4.29 -4.35 1.38
CA SER A 47 -3.76 -4.18 0.03
C SER A 47 -3.63 -2.70 -0.26
N ALA A 48 -2.41 -2.17 -0.17
CA ALA A 48 -2.13 -0.76 -0.39
C ALA A 48 -2.60 -0.31 -1.78
N ILE A 49 -3.45 0.73 -1.80
CA ILE A 49 -3.80 1.45 -3.02
C ILE A 49 -3.05 2.78 -3.01
N VAL A 50 -2.33 3.08 -4.09
CA VAL A 50 -1.65 4.36 -4.28
C VAL A 50 -2.33 5.16 -5.37
N ARG A 51 -2.39 6.47 -5.19
CA ARG A 51 -2.83 7.42 -6.21
C ARG A 51 -1.63 8.11 -6.83
N PHE A 52 -1.53 8.03 -8.15
CA PHE A 52 -0.71 8.92 -8.94
C PHE A 52 -1.54 10.15 -9.28
N SER A 53 -1.24 11.29 -8.65
CA SER A 53 -1.84 12.57 -9.01
C SER A 53 -1.09 13.14 -10.20
N THR A 54 -1.72 13.23 -11.37
CA THR A 54 -1.06 13.72 -12.60
C THR A 54 -1.75 14.96 -13.17
N SER A 55 -1.07 15.71 -14.03
CA SER A 55 -1.70 16.82 -14.76
C SER A 55 -2.78 16.36 -15.76
N ALA A 56 -2.85 15.06 -16.08
CA ALA A 56 -3.86 14.46 -16.94
C ALA A 56 -5.05 13.85 -16.16
N GLY A 57 -4.95 13.75 -14.83
CA GLY A 57 -5.93 13.08 -13.97
C GLY A 57 -5.30 12.15 -12.94
N ASP A 58 -6.12 11.59 -12.05
CA ASP A 58 -5.67 10.66 -11.02
C ASP A 58 -5.65 9.22 -11.56
N ILE A 59 -4.61 8.45 -11.27
CA ILE A 59 -4.52 7.02 -11.58
C ILE A 59 -4.34 6.26 -10.27
N ASP A 60 -5.34 5.48 -9.89
CA ASP A 60 -5.28 4.65 -8.69
C ASP A 60 -4.76 3.25 -9.02
N VAL A 61 -3.88 2.72 -8.17
CA VAL A 61 -3.18 1.46 -8.38
C VAL A 61 -3.19 0.64 -7.10
N ARG A 62 -3.72 -0.58 -7.18
CA ARG A 62 -3.57 -1.59 -6.12
C ARG A 62 -2.19 -2.24 -6.24
N LEU A 63 -1.44 -2.29 -5.14
CA LEU A 63 -0.10 -2.89 -5.07
C LEU A 63 -0.18 -4.36 -4.65
N PHE A 64 0.67 -5.19 -5.24
CA PHE A 64 0.74 -6.63 -5.00
C PHE A 64 1.82 -6.97 -3.96
N GLU A 65 1.65 -6.47 -2.73
CA GLU A 65 2.62 -6.61 -1.63
C GLU A 65 3.04 -8.05 -1.34
N SER A 66 2.12 -9.00 -1.49
CA SER A 66 2.37 -10.42 -1.20
C SER A 66 3.11 -11.14 -2.34
N LEU A 67 2.95 -10.68 -3.59
CA LEU A 67 3.51 -11.31 -4.79
C LEU A 67 4.81 -10.67 -5.25
N ALA A 68 4.99 -9.36 -5.02
CA ALA A 68 6.18 -8.60 -5.40
C ALA A 68 6.66 -7.66 -4.25
N PRO A 69 6.97 -8.21 -3.07
CA PRO A 69 7.27 -7.42 -1.87
C PRO A 69 8.48 -6.50 -2.04
N ASN A 70 9.56 -6.94 -2.69
CA ASN A 70 10.74 -6.08 -2.84
C ASN A 70 10.48 -4.92 -3.81
N SER A 71 9.65 -5.17 -4.83
CA SER A 71 9.24 -4.17 -5.81
C SER A 71 8.32 -3.14 -5.17
N VAL A 72 7.34 -3.57 -4.39
CA VAL A 72 6.45 -2.66 -3.67
C VAL A 72 7.23 -1.84 -2.63
N ASP A 73 8.08 -2.47 -1.81
CA ASP A 73 8.92 -1.77 -0.83
C ASP A 73 9.81 -0.71 -1.51
N ASN A 74 10.42 -1.06 -2.64
CA ASN A 74 11.26 -0.15 -3.41
C ASN A 74 10.43 1.03 -3.99
N PHE A 75 9.29 0.74 -4.61
CA PHE A 75 8.39 1.75 -5.17
C PHE A 75 7.90 2.74 -4.08
N MET A 76 7.41 2.21 -2.96
CA MET A 76 6.93 3.02 -1.84
C MET A 76 8.04 3.87 -1.24
N ASN A 77 9.28 3.37 -1.17
CA ASN A 77 10.40 4.17 -0.72
C ASN A 77 10.66 5.41 -1.62
N TYR A 78 10.44 5.36 -2.94
CA TYR A 78 10.49 6.55 -3.79
C TYR A 78 9.28 7.47 -3.61
N ALA A 79 8.09 6.88 -3.42
CA ALA A 79 6.86 7.63 -3.16
C ALA A 79 6.91 8.39 -1.82
N ASP A 80 7.22 7.70 -0.73
CA ASP A 80 7.29 8.21 0.65
C ASP A 80 8.43 9.24 0.87
N THR A 81 9.38 9.32 -0.06
CA THR A 81 10.47 10.30 -0.05
C THR A 81 10.31 11.40 -1.10
N ASP A 82 9.11 11.54 -1.67
CA ASP A 82 8.72 12.55 -2.67
C ASP A 82 9.64 12.56 -3.91
N ARG A 83 10.30 11.44 -4.20
CA ARG A 83 11.22 11.35 -5.35
C ARG A 83 10.47 11.33 -6.69
N TYR A 84 9.21 10.89 -6.69
CA TYR A 84 8.34 10.97 -7.86
C TYR A 84 7.68 12.35 -8.06
N GLU A 85 7.62 13.22 -7.06
CA GLU A 85 7.07 14.57 -7.21
C GLU A 85 7.86 15.38 -8.25
N GLY A 86 7.16 15.97 -9.21
CA GLY A 86 7.75 16.75 -10.30
C GLY A 86 8.45 15.90 -11.37
N THR A 87 8.32 14.58 -11.31
CA THR A 87 8.67 13.73 -12.46
C THR A 87 7.60 13.85 -13.54
N PHE A 88 7.89 13.33 -14.74
CA PHE A 88 6.95 13.36 -15.85
C PHE A 88 6.91 12.02 -16.59
N ILE A 89 5.84 11.81 -17.36
CA ILE A 89 5.78 10.74 -18.36
C ILE A 89 6.73 11.12 -19.49
N HIS A 90 7.87 10.45 -19.54
CA HIS A 90 8.95 10.79 -20.47
C HIS A 90 8.93 9.92 -21.72
N ARG A 91 8.03 8.92 -21.78
CA ARG A 91 7.96 8.00 -22.91
C ARG A 91 6.61 7.29 -23.00
N THR A 92 5.97 7.39 -24.16
CA THR A 92 4.72 6.69 -24.50
C THR A 92 4.80 6.09 -25.92
N PRO A 93 5.51 4.96 -26.10
CA PRO A 93 5.53 4.23 -27.37
C PRO A 93 4.14 3.67 -27.67
N GLY A 94 3.50 4.18 -28.72
CA GLY A 94 2.09 3.91 -28.95
C GLY A 94 1.69 2.43 -28.90
N ASN A 95 0.55 2.14 -28.29
CA ASN A 95 0.02 0.80 -28.03
C ASN A 95 0.97 -0.16 -27.29
N PHE A 96 1.89 0.35 -26.46
CA PHE A 96 2.78 -0.49 -25.68
C PHE A 96 2.70 -0.17 -24.19
N VAL A 97 3.27 0.96 -23.76
CA VAL A 97 3.36 1.34 -22.34
C VAL A 97 3.35 2.86 -22.16
N VAL A 98 2.93 3.32 -20.98
CA VAL A 98 3.13 4.70 -20.50
C VAL A 98 4.20 4.67 -19.40
N GLN A 99 5.35 5.32 -19.61
CA GLN A 99 6.54 5.17 -18.75
C GLN A 99 6.94 6.48 -18.05
N GLY A 100 7.23 6.37 -16.74
CA GLY A 100 7.51 7.48 -15.84
C GLY A 100 8.54 7.16 -14.75
N GLY A 101 8.68 8.06 -13.76
CA GLY A 101 9.46 7.83 -12.54
C GLY A 101 10.99 7.91 -12.67
N GLY A 102 11.50 8.41 -13.80
CA GLY A 102 12.95 8.49 -14.07
C GLY A 102 13.55 9.89 -13.98
N PHE A 103 12.79 10.91 -14.39
CA PHE A 103 13.33 12.23 -14.69
C PHE A 103 12.40 13.33 -14.20
N LYS A 104 12.97 14.43 -13.70
CA LYS A 104 12.28 15.70 -13.42
C LYS A 104 12.58 16.71 -14.52
N MET A 105 11.66 17.63 -14.75
CA MET A 105 11.80 18.69 -15.74
C MET A 105 12.14 20.03 -15.06
N ASN A 106 13.07 20.79 -15.63
CA ASN A 106 13.33 22.18 -15.24
C ASN A 106 12.12 23.08 -15.61
N ALA A 107 11.84 24.09 -14.77
CA ALA A 107 10.68 24.95 -14.93
C ALA A 107 10.78 25.98 -16.07
N ASN A 108 11.99 26.31 -16.55
CA ASN A 108 12.20 27.43 -17.48
C ASN A 108 12.74 27.01 -18.85
N ILE A 109 13.40 25.85 -18.92
CA ILE A 109 13.94 25.26 -20.14
C ILE A 109 13.70 23.76 -20.07
N PHE A 110 13.53 23.11 -21.22
CA PHE A 110 13.51 21.66 -21.23
C PHE A 110 14.91 21.14 -20.91
N GLU A 111 15.05 20.68 -19.67
CA GLU A 111 16.22 19.98 -19.15
C GLU A 111 15.67 18.87 -18.27
N ALA A 112 15.80 17.63 -18.74
CA ALA A 112 15.39 16.47 -18.00
C ALA A 112 16.57 15.98 -17.12
N THR A 113 16.36 15.97 -15.81
CA THR A 113 17.37 15.52 -14.85
C THR A 113 16.91 14.21 -14.22
N GLY A 114 17.75 13.18 -14.26
CA GLY A 114 17.48 11.91 -13.59
C GLY A 114 17.29 12.11 -12.08
N ILE A 115 16.33 11.40 -11.49
CA ILE A 115 16.15 11.41 -10.04
C ILE A 115 17.23 10.58 -9.33
N GLU A 116 17.42 10.82 -8.03
CA GLU A 116 18.32 10.01 -7.21
C GLU A 116 17.79 8.57 -7.08
N THR A 117 18.55 7.61 -7.61
CA THR A 117 18.19 6.18 -7.59
C THR A 117 18.96 5.40 -6.52
N ASP A 118 18.25 4.49 -5.86
CA ASP A 118 18.83 3.46 -5.01
C ASP A 118 19.46 2.32 -5.83
N ALA A 119 20.08 1.37 -5.14
CA ALA A 119 20.67 0.19 -5.77
C ALA A 119 19.60 -0.67 -6.47
N PRO A 120 19.92 -1.29 -7.62
CA PRO A 120 18.96 -2.13 -8.34
C PRO A 120 18.45 -3.30 -7.49
N ILE A 121 17.15 -3.60 -7.62
CA ILE A 121 16.50 -4.73 -6.95
C ILE A 121 16.43 -5.97 -7.85
N PRO A 122 16.39 -7.19 -7.29
CA PRO A 122 16.18 -8.41 -8.07
C PRO A 122 14.76 -8.50 -8.65
N ASP A 123 14.63 -9.12 -9.82
CA ASP A 123 13.33 -9.40 -10.45
C ASP A 123 12.46 -10.34 -9.57
N GLU A 124 11.15 -10.13 -9.56
CA GLU A 124 10.16 -10.96 -8.85
C GLU A 124 9.13 -11.53 -9.85
N PRO A 125 9.51 -12.56 -10.63
CA PRO A 125 8.62 -13.14 -11.65
C PRO A 125 7.44 -13.87 -11.01
N GLY A 126 6.26 -13.78 -11.63
CA GLY A 126 5.07 -14.53 -11.20
C GLY A 126 3.77 -14.00 -11.80
N LEU A 127 3.68 -12.68 -11.92
CA LEU A 127 2.58 -11.97 -12.57
C LEU A 127 2.93 -11.63 -14.02
N SER A 128 1.93 -11.70 -14.91
CA SER A 128 2.10 -11.39 -16.34
C SER A 128 1.84 -9.92 -16.62
N ASN A 129 2.63 -9.31 -17.51
CA ASN A 129 2.49 -7.93 -17.98
C ASN A 129 1.22 -7.78 -18.86
N LEU A 130 0.05 -7.82 -18.24
CA LEU A 130 -1.24 -7.64 -18.89
C LEU A 130 -1.65 -6.17 -18.90
N ARG A 131 -2.60 -5.80 -19.76
CA ARG A 131 -3.15 -4.43 -19.79
C ARG A 131 -3.60 -3.98 -18.39
N GLY A 132 -3.26 -2.74 -18.04
CA GLY A 132 -3.55 -2.12 -16.77
C GLY A 132 -2.66 -2.55 -15.60
N THR A 133 -1.65 -3.38 -15.83
CA THR A 133 -0.64 -3.67 -14.79
C THR A 133 0.41 -2.56 -14.73
N LEU A 134 0.92 -2.32 -13.52
CA LEU A 134 2.07 -1.47 -13.23
C LEU A 134 3.31 -2.36 -13.06
N SER A 135 4.37 -2.05 -13.80
CA SER A 135 5.61 -2.81 -13.82
C SER A 135 6.83 -1.91 -13.70
N PHE A 136 7.93 -2.43 -13.19
CA PHE A 136 9.21 -1.70 -13.20
C PHE A 136 9.85 -1.74 -14.58
N ALA A 137 10.32 -0.59 -15.08
CA ALA A 137 11.34 -0.56 -16.12
C ALA A 137 12.71 -0.88 -15.50
N LYS A 138 13.62 -1.42 -16.30
CA LYS A 138 14.95 -1.83 -15.82
C LYS A 138 16.02 -1.71 -16.88
N ASN A 139 17.26 -1.58 -16.42
CA ASN A 139 18.45 -1.75 -17.24
C ASN A 139 19.07 -3.14 -16.99
N SER A 140 20.28 -3.38 -17.52
CA SER A 140 20.99 -4.65 -17.36
C SER A 140 21.35 -5.01 -15.91
N LEU A 141 21.31 -4.05 -14.99
CA LEU A 141 21.61 -4.25 -13.57
C LEU A 141 20.38 -4.57 -12.72
N GLY A 142 19.18 -4.20 -13.19
CA GLY A 142 17.91 -4.40 -12.50
C GLY A 142 17.03 -3.15 -12.48
N ALA A 143 15.89 -3.26 -11.79
CA ALA A 143 14.95 -2.16 -11.61
C ALA A 143 15.43 -1.19 -10.53
N THR A 144 15.21 0.12 -10.74
CA THR A 144 15.45 1.16 -9.73
C THR A 144 14.17 1.96 -9.50
N SER A 145 13.98 3.11 -10.16
CA SER A 145 12.86 4.02 -9.88
C SER A 145 11.80 4.04 -10.99
N GLN A 146 12.18 3.74 -12.22
CA GLN A 146 11.30 3.89 -13.39
C GLN A 146 10.26 2.79 -13.45
N TRP A 147 9.02 3.17 -13.76
CA TRP A 147 7.89 2.27 -13.87
C TRP A 147 7.12 2.54 -15.15
N PHE A 148 6.27 1.60 -15.54
CA PHE A 148 5.37 1.76 -16.67
C PHE A 148 4.02 1.11 -16.44
N PHE A 149 2.97 1.71 -17.00
CA PHE A 149 1.65 1.11 -17.14
C PHE A 149 1.55 0.37 -18.47
N ASN A 150 1.04 -0.86 -18.45
CA ASN A 150 0.81 -1.64 -19.67
C ASN A 150 -0.48 -1.18 -20.38
N LEU A 151 -0.38 -0.66 -21.60
CA LEU A 151 -1.54 -0.29 -22.43
C LEU A 151 -2.16 -1.50 -23.14
N VAL A 152 -1.42 -2.58 -23.32
CA VAL A 152 -1.91 -3.82 -23.94
C VAL A 152 -1.35 -5.02 -23.19
N ASN A 153 -1.72 -6.23 -23.61
CA ASN A 153 -1.11 -7.44 -23.07
C ASN A 153 0.31 -7.61 -23.63
N ASN A 154 1.30 -7.30 -22.80
CA ASN A 154 2.72 -7.36 -23.09
C ASN A 154 3.39 -8.58 -22.46
N SER A 155 2.73 -9.74 -22.39
CA SER A 155 3.26 -10.96 -21.75
C SER A 155 4.62 -11.45 -22.30
N PHE A 156 5.07 -10.93 -23.44
CA PHE A 156 6.44 -11.18 -23.94
C PHE A 156 7.52 -10.58 -23.01
N LEU A 157 7.19 -9.57 -22.21
CA LEU A 157 8.06 -8.95 -21.20
C LEU A 157 8.31 -9.88 -19.99
N ASP A 158 7.43 -10.84 -19.74
CA ASP A 158 7.54 -11.75 -18.59
C ASP A 158 8.84 -12.57 -18.67
N SER A 159 9.17 -13.04 -19.88
CA SER A 159 10.42 -13.78 -20.14
C SER A 159 11.69 -12.94 -20.03
N GLN A 160 11.55 -11.61 -20.02
CA GLN A 160 12.63 -10.64 -19.89
C GLN A 160 12.80 -10.17 -18.43
N GLY A 161 11.90 -10.58 -17.53
CA GLY A 161 11.98 -10.27 -16.10
C GLY A 161 11.52 -8.87 -15.75
N PHE A 162 10.56 -8.29 -16.49
CA PHE A 162 9.88 -7.07 -16.05
C PHE A 162 8.83 -7.42 -15.00
N THR A 163 9.13 -7.08 -13.74
CA THR A 163 8.27 -7.39 -12.60
C THR A 163 7.02 -6.52 -12.60
N VAL A 164 5.85 -7.17 -12.65
CA VAL A 164 4.56 -6.56 -12.32
C VAL A 164 4.44 -6.50 -10.80
N PHE A 165 4.08 -5.33 -10.27
CA PHE A 165 3.94 -5.13 -8.82
C PHE A 165 2.68 -4.36 -8.41
N GLY A 166 1.83 -3.99 -9.38
CA GLY A 166 0.52 -3.45 -9.10
C GLY A 166 -0.40 -3.50 -10.32
N ARG A 167 -1.63 -3.03 -10.14
CA ARG A 167 -2.65 -2.92 -11.19
C ARG A 167 -3.52 -1.69 -11.00
N VAL A 168 -3.79 -1.00 -12.10
CA VAL A 168 -4.71 0.13 -12.18
C VAL A 168 -6.12 -0.30 -11.84
N VAL A 169 -6.80 0.51 -11.03
CA VAL A 169 -8.14 0.26 -10.48
C VAL A 169 -9.03 1.49 -10.63
N GLY A 170 -10.33 1.33 -10.35
CA GLY A 170 -11.34 2.36 -10.61
C GLY A 170 -11.33 2.80 -12.09
N ASP A 171 -11.44 4.12 -12.31
CA ASP A 171 -11.44 4.75 -13.64
C ASP A 171 -10.02 5.12 -14.11
N GLY A 172 -8.95 4.70 -13.40
CA GLY A 172 -7.58 5.12 -13.70
C GLY A 172 -7.09 4.71 -15.10
N MET A 173 -7.66 3.66 -15.70
CA MET A 173 -7.30 3.27 -17.07
C MET A 173 -7.80 4.27 -18.12
N ASP A 174 -8.89 4.98 -17.87
CA ASP A 174 -9.37 6.03 -18.78
C ASP A 174 -8.35 7.18 -18.85
N VAL A 175 -7.68 7.49 -17.74
CA VAL A 175 -6.60 8.48 -17.69
C VAL A 175 -5.34 7.97 -18.38
N VAL A 176 -4.97 6.69 -18.16
CA VAL A 176 -3.80 6.08 -18.85
C VAL A 176 -4.01 6.05 -20.37
N ASP A 177 -5.22 5.71 -20.83
CA ASP A 177 -5.57 5.75 -22.26
C ASP A 177 -5.60 7.18 -22.80
N TYR A 178 -6.11 8.14 -22.01
CA TYR A 178 -6.06 9.55 -22.39
C TYR A 178 -4.61 10.05 -22.59
N ILE A 179 -3.66 9.62 -21.76
CA ILE A 179 -2.24 9.95 -21.91
C ILE A 179 -1.66 9.36 -23.21
N GLU A 180 -2.07 8.15 -23.60
CA GLU A 180 -1.70 7.52 -24.87
C GLU A 180 -2.25 8.25 -26.09
N ASP A 181 -3.47 8.80 -25.98
CA ASP A 181 -4.12 9.56 -27.05
C ASP A 181 -3.54 10.97 -27.24
N LEU A 182 -2.65 11.44 -26.36
CA LEU A 182 -1.95 12.71 -26.52
C LEU A 182 -0.96 12.65 -27.69
N ASP A 183 -0.74 13.80 -28.33
CA ASP A 183 0.32 13.91 -29.32
C ASP A 183 1.69 13.72 -28.67
N ILE A 184 2.55 12.95 -29.32
CA ILE A 184 3.94 12.74 -28.88
C ILE A 184 4.90 13.67 -29.62
N ILE A 185 5.93 14.13 -28.91
CA ILE A 185 6.98 14.96 -29.47
C ILE A 185 8.38 14.45 -29.11
N ASN A 186 9.30 14.61 -30.06
CA ASN A 186 10.72 14.43 -29.82
C ASN A 186 11.27 15.68 -29.13
N ALA A 187 11.94 15.51 -27.98
CA ALA A 187 12.51 16.60 -27.22
C ALA A 187 13.56 17.43 -27.96
N ALA A 188 14.11 16.96 -29.09
CA ALA A 188 15.00 17.73 -29.95
C ALA A 188 14.38 19.04 -30.49
N VAL A 189 13.06 19.22 -30.38
CA VAL A 189 12.40 20.52 -30.61
C VAL A 189 12.80 21.58 -29.58
N ALA A 190 13.11 21.15 -28.36
CA ALA A 190 13.73 21.94 -27.32
C ALA A 190 15.24 21.72 -27.42
N GLN A 191 16.05 22.76 -27.18
CA GLN A 191 17.51 22.60 -27.19
C GLN A 191 17.93 21.67 -26.05
N ASP A 192 18.02 20.37 -26.31
CA ASP A 192 18.41 19.37 -25.33
C ASP A 192 19.84 19.62 -24.86
N ALA A 193 19.98 20.05 -23.60
CA ALA A 193 21.26 20.35 -22.98
C ALA A 193 21.96 19.10 -22.44
N ALA A 194 21.28 17.95 -22.33
CA ALA A 194 21.75 16.76 -21.63
C ALA A 194 22.05 15.56 -22.55
N GLY A 195 21.53 15.52 -23.78
CA GLY A 195 21.82 14.46 -24.75
C GLY A 195 21.09 13.14 -24.46
N GLU A 196 19.92 13.22 -23.83
CA GLU A 196 19.03 12.09 -23.58
C GLU A 196 17.94 12.10 -24.66
N ASP A 197 17.90 11.09 -25.53
CA ASP A 197 16.95 11.02 -26.64
C ASP A 197 15.53 10.71 -26.13
N PHE A 198 14.75 11.76 -25.81
CA PHE A 198 13.33 11.65 -25.47
C PHE A 198 12.45 11.80 -26.73
N ASP A 199 12.29 10.71 -27.47
CA ASP A 199 11.63 10.74 -28.78
C ASP A 199 10.09 10.71 -28.72
N GLU A 200 9.51 10.34 -27.58
CA GLU A 200 8.10 9.94 -27.44
C GLU A 200 7.44 10.58 -26.20
N ILE A 201 7.69 11.88 -25.93
CA ILE A 201 7.08 12.58 -24.78
C ILE A 201 5.63 12.95 -25.13
N PRO A 202 4.61 12.51 -24.37
CA PRO A 202 3.23 12.97 -24.56
C PRO A 202 3.06 14.42 -24.10
N VAL A 203 2.45 15.25 -24.95
CA VAL A 203 2.18 16.67 -24.67
C VAL A 203 0.73 17.06 -24.94
N PHE A 204 0.21 18.02 -24.18
CA PHE A 204 -1.20 18.45 -24.29
C PHE A 204 -1.50 19.28 -25.55
N ASP A 205 -0.50 19.98 -26.09
CA ASP A 205 -0.61 20.83 -27.27
C ASP A 205 0.71 20.83 -28.04
N VAL A 206 0.83 19.94 -29.03
CA VAL A 206 2.05 19.78 -29.83
C VAL A 206 2.37 21.02 -30.67
N ASP A 207 1.36 21.74 -31.16
CA ASP A 207 1.53 22.95 -31.97
C ASP A 207 2.15 24.08 -31.14
N LYS A 208 1.69 24.23 -29.89
CA LYS A 208 2.28 25.17 -28.92
C LYS A 208 3.75 24.85 -28.66
N VAL A 209 4.07 23.57 -28.37
CA VAL A 209 5.43 23.11 -28.09
C VAL A 209 6.38 23.38 -29.26
N VAL A 210 5.94 23.08 -30.49
CA VAL A 210 6.72 23.35 -31.70
C VAL A 210 6.93 24.85 -31.91
N ALA A 211 5.90 25.66 -31.72
CA ALA A 211 5.98 27.12 -31.91
C ALA A 211 6.93 27.80 -30.92
N GLN A 212 6.98 27.32 -29.67
CA GLN A 212 7.84 27.87 -28.63
C GLN A 212 9.28 27.30 -28.63
N GLN A 213 9.53 26.22 -29.38
CA GLN A 213 10.83 25.52 -29.44
C GLN A 213 11.35 25.11 -28.05
N ASN A 214 10.44 24.70 -27.18
CA ASN A 214 10.71 24.29 -25.82
C ASN A 214 9.57 23.41 -25.31
N ILE A 215 9.79 22.66 -24.24
CA ILE A 215 8.74 21.92 -23.50
C ILE A 215 8.79 22.42 -22.06
N PHE A 216 7.69 23.00 -21.57
CA PHE A 216 7.55 23.40 -20.17
C PHE A 216 6.74 22.36 -19.40
N PRO A 217 6.80 22.35 -18.05
CA PRO A 217 6.03 21.41 -17.24
C PRO A 217 4.52 21.42 -17.53
N GLU A 218 3.92 22.58 -17.85
CA GLU A 218 2.50 22.66 -18.21
C GLU A 218 2.15 22.01 -19.56
N ASP A 219 3.15 21.72 -20.40
CA ASP A 219 2.94 21.09 -21.71
C ASP A 219 2.95 19.56 -21.62
N ALA A 220 3.59 18.99 -20.58
CA ALA A 220 3.80 17.56 -20.42
C ALA A 220 2.92 16.95 -19.32
N VAL A 221 2.81 15.62 -19.31
CA VAL A 221 2.11 14.90 -18.24
C VAL A 221 3.02 14.79 -17.01
N MET A 222 2.79 15.67 -16.03
CA MET A 222 3.56 15.77 -14.80
C MET A 222 2.96 14.90 -13.70
N ILE A 223 3.81 14.28 -12.88
CA ILE A 223 3.46 13.60 -11.64
C ILE A 223 3.58 14.59 -10.49
N SER A 224 2.45 14.95 -9.90
CA SER A 224 2.41 15.88 -8.76
C SER A 224 2.68 15.15 -7.45
N SER A 225 2.12 13.95 -7.26
CA SER A 225 2.42 13.10 -6.11
C SER A 225 2.09 11.63 -6.40
N VAL A 226 2.65 10.75 -5.57
CA VAL A 226 2.28 9.34 -5.50
C VAL A 226 2.05 9.03 -4.03
N GLU A 227 0.80 8.85 -3.64
CA GLU A 227 0.41 8.78 -2.21
C GLU A 227 -0.45 7.56 -1.92
N LEU A 228 -0.26 6.98 -0.74
CA LEU A 228 -1.13 5.91 -0.25
C LEU A 228 -2.54 6.46 0.03
N LEU A 229 -3.56 5.85 -0.56
CA LEU A 229 -4.95 6.16 -0.28
C LEU A 229 -5.48 5.32 0.87
N PRO A 230 -6.20 5.92 1.83
CA PRO A 230 -6.87 5.19 2.92
C PRO A 230 -8.21 4.61 2.42
N ILE A 231 -8.17 3.80 1.37
CA ILE A 231 -9.34 3.06 0.87
C ILE A 231 -9.44 1.75 1.66
N PRO A 232 -10.63 1.41 2.20
CA PRO A 232 -10.78 0.16 2.92
C PRO A 232 -10.60 -1.02 1.96
N ASP A 233 -9.92 -2.07 2.44
CA ASP A 233 -9.94 -3.37 1.78
C ASP A 233 -11.37 -3.83 1.51
N GLY A 234 -11.60 -4.45 0.36
CA GLY A 234 -12.93 -4.93 -0.03
C GLY A 234 -13.81 -3.89 -0.73
N ASP A 235 -13.39 -2.64 -0.80
CA ASP A 235 -13.94 -1.62 -1.70
C ASP A 235 -13.42 -1.92 -3.13
N TYR A 236 -14.24 -2.60 -3.92
CA TYR A 236 -13.91 -3.08 -5.26
C TYR A 236 -14.42 -2.17 -6.37
N ASN A 237 -15.36 -1.28 -6.06
CA ASN A 237 -15.82 -0.24 -6.98
C ASN A 237 -15.13 1.12 -6.76
N PHE A 238 -14.34 1.25 -5.69
CA PHE A 238 -13.57 2.43 -5.31
C PHE A 238 -14.43 3.66 -5.00
N ASP A 239 -15.66 3.45 -4.51
CA ASP A 239 -16.56 4.54 -4.12
C ASP A 239 -16.33 5.03 -2.67
N GLY A 240 -15.36 4.43 -1.99
CA GLY A 240 -14.95 4.76 -0.63
C GLY A 240 -15.77 4.05 0.44
N LEU A 241 -16.69 3.15 0.08
CA LEU A 241 -17.50 2.33 0.98
C LEU A 241 -17.28 0.85 0.66
N VAL A 242 -17.38 -0.01 1.68
CA VAL A 242 -17.44 -1.45 1.47
C VAL A 242 -18.88 -1.89 1.68
N ASP A 243 -19.62 -2.12 0.59
CA ASP A 243 -21.04 -2.42 0.61
C ASP A 243 -21.49 -3.48 -0.42
N ASP A 244 -22.80 -3.55 -0.66
CA ASP A 244 -23.40 -4.54 -1.58
C ASP A 244 -22.96 -4.33 -3.04
N ALA A 245 -22.54 -3.12 -3.44
CA ALA A 245 -22.04 -2.83 -4.78
C ALA A 245 -20.70 -3.56 -5.03
N ASP A 246 -19.80 -3.57 -4.05
CA ASP A 246 -18.53 -4.32 -4.13
C ASP A 246 -18.77 -5.82 -4.25
N TYR A 247 -19.75 -6.32 -3.49
CA TYR A 247 -20.16 -7.71 -3.61
C TYR A 247 -20.61 -8.04 -5.04
N GLN A 248 -21.32 -7.13 -5.73
CA GLN A 248 -21.68 -7.34 -7.14
C GLN A 248 -20.45 -7.38 -8.05
N ILE A 249 -19.43 -6.56 -7.79
CA ILE A 249 -18.16 -6.64 -8.53
C ILE A 249 -17.56 -8.04 -8.34
N TRP A 250 -17.39 -8.49 -7.09
CA TRP A 250 -16.87 -9.82 -6.78
C TRP A 250 -17.67 -10.94 -7.45
N VAL A 251 -19.01 -10.89 -7.41
CA VAL A 251 -19.87 -11.88 -8.08
C VAL A 251 -19.63 -11.88 -9.58
N SER A 252 -19.54 -10.70 -10.19
CA SER A 252 -19.36 -10.58 -11.64
C SER A 252 -17.99 -11.04 -12.13
N THR A 253 -16.97 -10.97 -11.26
CA THR A 253 -15.60 -11.33 -11.60
C THR A 253 -15.15 -12.67 -10.99
N PHE A 254 -16.02 -13.41 -10.28
CA PHE A 254 -15.62 -14.66 -9.61
C PHE A 254 -15.00 -15.69 -10.56
N GLY A 255 -13.83 -16.21 -10.19
CA GLY A 255 -13.02 -17.16 -10.95
C GLY A 255 -12.17 -16.52 -12.06
N SER A 256 -12.20 -15.19 -12.19
CA SER A 256 -11.45 -14.47 -13.21
C SER A 256 -9.99 -14.30 -12.82
N THR A 257 -9.10 -14.51 -13.79
CA THR A 257 -7.66 -14.17 -13.73
C THR A 257 -7.32 -12.99 -14.66
N THR A 258 -8.31 -12.43 -15.34
CA THR A 258 -8.12 -11.38 -16.36
C THR A 258 -8.77 -10.07 -15.91
N ASP A 259 -10.03 -10.13 -15.48
CA ASP A 259 -10.71 -9.09 -14.71
C ASP A 259 -10.53 -9.38 -13.21
N VAL A 260 -9.54 -8.75 -12.58
CA VAL A 260 -9.19 -8.98 -11.16
C VAL A 260 -9.54 -7.76 -10.30
N ARG A 261 -10.56 -6.97 -10.68
CA ARG A 261 -10.97 -5.78 -9.92
C ARG A 261 -11.36 -6.10 -8.48
N ALA A 262 -11.97 -7.28 -8.26
CA ALA A 262 -12.29 -7.81 -6.94
C ALA A 262 -11.24 -8.79 -6.38
N ASP A 263 -9.99 -8.74 -6.85
CA ASP A 263 -8.87 -9.45 -6.22
C ASP A 263 -8.38 -8.60 -5.03
N GLY A 264 -8.98 -8.85 -3.87
CA GLY A 264 -8.75 -8.11 -2.64
C GLY A 264 -7.55 -8.61 -1.85
N ASN A 265 -7.13 -9.87 -2.03
CA ASN A 265 -5.90 -10.37 -1.41
C ASN A 265 -4.66 -10.18 -2.31
N GLY A 266 -4.87 -9.74 -3.56
CA GLY A 266 -3.82 -9.46 -4.53
C GLY A 266 -3.13 -10.73 -5.03
N ASP A 267 -3.80 -11.88 -5.05
CA ASP A 267 -3.21 -13.17 -5.46
C ASP A 267 -3.30 -13.44 -6.98
N GLY A 268 -3.91 -12.52 -7.73
CA GLY A 268 -4.10 -12.58 -9.17
C GLY A 268 -5.33 -13.39 -9.61
N LEU A 269 -6.18 -13.86 -8.69
CA LEU A 269 -7.37 -14.66 -8.97
C LEU A 269 -8.54 -14.26 -8.06
N VAL A 270 -9.63 -13.76 -8.66
CA VAL A 270 -10.84 -13.48 -7.88
C VAL A 270 -11.49 -14.79 -7.44
N ASN A 271 -11.53 -15.07 -6.15
CA ASN A 271 -12.04 -16.30 -5.57
C ASN A 271 -12.66 -16.09 -4.17
N LEU A 272 -12.83 -17.18 -3.41
CA LEU A 272 -13.47 -17.13 -2.09
C LEU A 272 -12.60 -16.40 -1.05
N ALA A 273 -11.27 -16.33 -1.25
CA ALA A 273 -10.39 -15.53 -0.42
C ALA A 273 -10.75 -14.03 -0.50
N ASP A 274 -11.07 -13.53 -1.68
CA ASP A 274 -11.47 -12.13 -1.86
C ASP A 274 -12.82 -11.83 -1.24
N TYR A 275 -13.76 -12.77 -1.33
CA TYR A 275 -15.01 -12.66 -0.58
C TYR A 275 -14.76 -12.50 0.92
N THR A 276 -13.74 -13.17 1.49
CA THR A 276 -13.41 -12.96 2.90
C THR A 276 -12.84 -11.58 3.17
N VAL A 277 -12.09 -10.99 2.23
CA VAL A 277 -11.64 -9.60 2.32
C VAL A 277 -12.84 -8.65 2.35
N TRP A 278 -13.76 -8.73 1.38
CA TRP A 278 -14.98 -7.91 1.37
C TRP A 278 -15.81 -8.10 2.64
N ARG A 279 -16.10 -9.35 3.04
CA ARG A 279 -16.94 -9.66 4.19
C ARG A 279 -16.36 -9.11 5.49
N ASP A 280 -15.06 -9.23 5.68
CA ASP A 280 -14.40 -8.83 6.93
C ASP A 280 -14.31 -7.30 7.06
N HIS A 281 -14.47 -6.56 5.95
CA HIS A 281 -14.49 -5.10 5.91
C HIS A 281 -15.87 -4.51 5.62
N LEU A 282 -16.94 -5.31 5.53
CA LEU A 282 -18.29 -4.85 5.23
C LEU A 282 -18.73 -3.72 6.18
N GLY A 283 -19.10 -2.57 5.60
CA GLY A 283 -19.46 -1.35 6.31
C GLY A 283 -18.28 -0.44 6.66
N ALA A 284 -17.06 -0.77 6.26
CA ALA A 284 -15.93 0.15 6.31
C ALA A 284 -16.12 1.29 5.30
N SER A 285 -15.49 2.43 5.58
CA SER A 285 -15.52 3.61 4.73
C SER A 285 -14.22 4.38 4.82
N SER A 286 -13.74 4.90 3.69
CA SER A 286 -12.61 5.83 3.66
C SER A 286 -12.93 7.09 4.48
N SER A 287 -11.94 7.62 5.20
CA SER A 287 -12.09 8.85 5.99
C SER A 287 -11.91 10.13 5.16
N LEU A 288 -11.90 10.02 3.83
CA LEU A 288 -11.66 11.14 2.90
C LEU A 288 -12.84 12.13 2.78
N GLY A 289 -13.82 12.06 3.70
CA GLY A 289 -14.84 13.06 3.91
C GLY A 289 -14.74 13.62 5.32
N GLY A 290 -14.50 14.92 5.45
CA GLY A 290 -14.50 15.63 6.73
C GLY A 290 -15.80 15.43 7.50
N VAL A 291 -15.83 14.45 8.39
CA VAL A 291 -16.82 14.32 9.44
C VAL A 291 -16.15 14.84 10.71
N THR A 292 -16.58 16.02 11.14
CA THR A 292 -16.23 16.55 12.46
C THR A 292 -16.46 15.47 13.50
N SER A 293 -15.40 15.07 14.20
CA SER A 293 -15.53 14.26 15.40
C SER A 293 -16.33 15.06 16.43
N VAL A 294 -17.63 14.81 16.51
CA VAL A 294 -18.39 15.22 17.69
C VAL A 294 -17.91 14.29 18.78
N THR A 295 -16.99 14.78 19.60
CA THR A 295 -16.61 14.11 20.84
C THR A 295 -17.89 13.91 21.64
N VAL A 296 -18.38 12.68 21.70
CA VAL A 296 -19.44 12.30 22.62
C VAL A 296 -18.85 12.45 24.03
N PRO A 297 -19.37 13.36 24.88
CA PRO A 297 -18.89 13.41 26.26
C PRO A 297 -19.32 12.11 26.94
N GLU A 298 -18.37 11.29 27.36
CA GLU A 298 -18.71 10.07 28.11
C GLU A 298 -19.52 10.43 29.38
N PRO A 299 -20.60 9.69 29.70
CA PRO A 299 -21.28 9.86 30.97
C PRO A 299 -20.42 9.28 32.10
N ALA A 300 -19.71 10.15 32.81
CA ALA A 300 -19.29 9.98 34.21
C ALA A 300 -18.84 8.56 34.63
N SER A 301 -17.86 7.98 33.93
CA SER A 301 -17.20 6.71 34.27
C SER A 301 -16.50 6.72 35.66
N TRP A 302 -16.40 7.88 36.31
CA TRP A 302 -15.95 8.03 37.70
C TRP A 302 -16.95 7.51 38.75
N VAL A 303 -18.25 7.46 38.43
CA VAL A 303 -19.28 7.02 39.39
C VAL A 303 -19.25 5.51 39.61
N LEU A 304 -18.89 4.73 38.58
CA LEU A 304 -18.70 3.28 38.72
C LEU A 304 -17.41 2.93 39.48
N ALA A 305 -16.33 3.69 39.32
CA ALA A 305 -15.08 3.47 40.07
C ALA A 305 -15.23 3.73 41.59
N LEU A 306 -16.05 4.70 41.99
CA LEU A 306 -16.29 4.99 43.41
C LEU A 306 -17.22 3.97 44.09
N SER A 307 -18.14 3.35 43.34
CA SER A 307 -19.04 2.32 43.88
C SER A 307 -18.32 1.02 44.24
N LEU A 308 -17.31 0.60 43.45
CA LEU A 308 -16.54 -0.63 43.70
C LEU A 308 -15.57 -0.50 44.89
N ALA A 309 -15.00 0.69 45.12
CA ALA A 309 -14.12 0.94 46.27
C ALA A 309 -14.88 0.93 47.61
N ALA A 310 -16.14 1.39 47.64
CA ALA A 310 -16.97 1.39 48.83
C ALA A 310 -17.42 -0.04 49.22
N ILE A 311 -17.77 -0.87 48.24
CA ILE A 311 -18.16 -2.28 48.46
C ILE A 311 -16.98 -3.10 48.99
N TRP A 312 -15.75 -2.84 48.52
CA TRP A 312 -14.56 -3.56 48.99
C TRP A 312 -14.16 -3.21 50.42
N LYS A 313 -14.32 -1.94 50.84
CA LYS A 313 -14.07 -1.52 52.24
C LYS A 313 -15.07 -2.11 53.22
N LEU A 314 -16.36 -2.19 52.85
CA LEU A 314 -17.40 -2.80 53.69
C LEU A 314 -17.23 -4.33 53.84
N ALA A 315 -16.72 -5.02 52.81
CA ALA A 315 -16.44 -6.46 52.88
C ALA A 315 -15.25 -6.81 53.80
N ARG A 316 -14.25 -5.92 53.94
CA ARG A 316 -13.10 -6.14 54.85
C ARG A 316 -13.43 -5.89 56.32
N ALA A 317 -14.32 -4.94 56.63
CA ALA A 317 -14.68 -4.60 58.01
C ALA A 317 -15.44 -5.72 58.75
N LYS A 318 -16.09 -6.64 58.01
CA LYS A 318 -16.91 -7.71 58.60
C LYS A 318 -16.12 -8.96 59.01
N LYS A 319 -14.81 -9.04 58.73
CA LYS A 319 -13.97 -10.23 58.98
C LYS A 319 -13.12 -10.20 60.26
N SER A 320 -13.17 -9.11 61.03
CA SER A 320 -12.51 -9.03 62.35
C SER A 320 -13.52 -9.24 63.47
N GLY A 321 -13.83 -10.51 63.76
CA GLY A 321 -14.61 -10.90 64.95
C GLY A 321 -13.77 -10.90 66.24
N PRO A 322 -14.40 -10.84 67.43
CA PRO A 322 -13.71 -10.52 68.69
C PRO A 322 -12.77 -11.64 69.18
N ARG A 323 -11.56 -11.25 69.60
CA ARG A 323 -10.57 -12.10 70.25
C ARG A 323 -11.07 -12.47 71.66
N MET A 324 -11.56 -13.68 71.86
CA MET A 324 -11.94 -14.17 73.20
C MET A 324 -10.70 -14.27 74.10
N SER A 325 -10.63 -13.39 75.11
CA SER A 325 -9.68 -13.48 76.21
C SER A 325 -10.11 -14.58 77.19
N ARG A 326 -9.24 -15.57 77.35
CA ARG A 326 -9.39 -16.69 78.27
C ARG A 326 -9.08 -16.20 79.69
N THR A 327 -10.09 -15.91 80.51
CA THR A 327 -9.92 -15.68 81.95
C THR A 327 -9.81 -17.02 82.66
N HIS A 328 -8.65 -17.24 83.29
CA HIS A 328 -8.40 -18.32 84.24
C HIS A 328 -9.10 -18.00 85.57
N ALA A 329 -10.00 -18.87 86.00
CA ALA A 329 -10.47 -18.99 87.39
C ALA A 329 -10.49 -20.48 87.73
N ASP A 330 -9.58 -20.91 88.60
CA ASP A 330 -9.93 -21.55 89.87
C ASP A 330 -8.75 -22.32 90.50
N ARG A 331 -8.59 -22.04 91.80
CA ARG A 331 -7.96 -22.81 92.90
C ARG A 331 -6.44 -22.86 93.00
#